data_AF-A0A842VRE5-F1
#
_entry.id   AF-A0A842VRE5-F1
#
_cell.length_a   1.000
_cell.length_b   1.000
_cell.length_c   1.000
_cell.angle_alpha   90.00
_cell.angle_beta   90.00
_cell.angle_gamma   90.00
#
_symmetry.space_group_name_H-M   'P 1'
#
loop_
_entity.id
_entity.type
_entity.pdbx_description
1 polymer ?
#
loop_
_entity_poly.entity_id
_entity_poly.type
_entity_poly.pdbx_seq_one_letter_code
_entity_poly.pdbx_strand_id
1 'polypeptide(L)'
;MYDKDFLQKLKSEKEKWEENYKKLKERDQKFVTDSGIDVKPLYTPLDVKGNYMEKIGFPGEPPYTRGVYPSMYRGRLWTMRLFSGHGTPEWV
;
A
#
# COMPACT_ATOMS: atom_id res chain seq x y z
N MET A 1 3.24 -8.43 -17.20
CA MET A 1 4.04 -7.36 -16.55
C MET A 1 4.35 -6.33 -17.62
N TYR A 2 4.45 -5.04 -17.29
CA TYR A 2 4.46 -3.95 -18.27
C TYR A 2 5.50 -4.12 -19.39
N ASP A 3 5.14 -3.65 -20.58
CA ASP A 3 6.03 -3.67 -21.73
C ASP A 3 7.24 -2.75 -21.53
N LYS A 4 8.40 -3.12 -22.09
CA LYS A 4 9.65 -2.35 -21.95
C LYS A 4 9.52 -0.96 -22.57
N ASP A 5 8.86 -0.84 -23.71
CA ASP A 5 8.64 0.45 -24.38
C ASP A 5 7.73 1.35 -23.53
N PHE A 6 6.73 0.75 -22.88
CA PHE A 6 5.87 1.46 -21.94
C PHE A 6 6.64 1.99 -20.74
N LEU A 7 7.49 1.16 -20.11
CA LEU A 7 8.29 1.57 -18.96
C LEU A 7 9.30 2.67 -19.31
N GLN A 8 9.89 2.59 -20.50
CA GLN A 8 10.81 3.61 -20.98
C GLN A 8 10.10 4.95 -21.22
N LYS A 9 8.93 4.92 -21.87
CA LYS A 9 8.08 6.12 -22.05
C LYS A 9 7.63 6.69 -20.71
N LEU A 10 7.22 5.84 -19.77
CA LEU A 10 6.79 6.26 -18.44
C LEU A 10 7.93 6.96 -17.69
N LYS A 11 9.16 6.47 -17.85
CA LYS A 11 10.35 7.08 -17.22
C LYS A 11 10.60 8.50 -17.76
N SER A 12 10.58 8.69 -19.07
CA SER A 12 10.82 10.01 -19.66
C SER A 12 9.71 11.02 -19.32
N GLU A 13 8.45 10.58 -19.31
CA GLU A 13 7.34 11.45 -18.89
C GLU A 13 7.39 11.78 -17.39
N LYS A 14 7.83 10.82 -16.55
CA LYS A 14 8.05 11.06 -15.11
C LYS A 14 9.15 12.10 -14.88
N GLU A 15 10.26 12.02 -15.60
CA GLU A 15 11.35 13.00 -15.50
C GLU A 15 10.88 14.42 -15.86
N LYS A 16 10.14 14.58 -16.96
CA LYS A 16 9.54 15.87 -17.34
C LYS A 16 8.58 16.40 -16.27
N TRP A 17 7.78 15.50 -15.69
CA TRP A 17 6.87 15.87 -14.61
C TRP A 17 7.63 16.32 -13.36
N GLU A 18 8.70 15.61 -12.97
CA GLU A 18 9.54 15.98 -11.82
C GLU A 18 10.21 17.34 -12.01
N GLU A 19 10.67 17.67 -13.22
CA GLU A 19 11.20 19.00 -13.52
C GLU A 19 10.16 20.11 -13.36
N ASN A 20 8.92 19.86 -13.79
CA ASN A 20 7.83 20.82 -13.62
C ASN A 20 7.39 20.92 -12.16
N TYR A 21 7.41 19.81 -11.43
CA TYR A 21 7.07 19.76 -10.02
C TYR A 21 8.03 20.60 -9.17
N LYS A 22 9.34 20.49 -9.41
CA LYS A 22 10.38 21.27 -8.69
C LYS A 22 10.27 22.78 -8.84
N LYS A 23 9.61 23.26 -9.92
CA LYS A 23 9.36 24.70 -10.13
C LYS A 23 8.25 25.23 -9.23
N LEU A 24 7.39 24.35 -8.74
CA LEU A 24 6.27 24.71 -7.87
C LEU A 24 6.73 24.70 -6.41
N LYS A 25 6.19 25.64 -5.63
CA LYS A 25 6.47 25.72 -4.20
C LYS A 25 5.61 24.69 -3.47
N GLU A 26 6.26 23.80 -2.73
CA GLU A 26 5.60 22.95 -1.74
C GLU A 26 5.30 23.73 -0.46
N ARG A 27 4.32 23.24 0.31
CA ARG A 27 4.06 23.73 1.67
C ARG A 27 5.24 23.41 2.59
N ASP A 28 5.50 24.29 3.55
CA ASP A 28 6.60 24.12 4.51
C ASP A 28 6.22 23.11 5.60
N GLN A 29 6.33 21.83 5.24
CA GLN A 29 6.11 20.72 6.16
C GLN A 29 6.72 19.43 5.62
N LYS A 30 7.04 18.52 6.54
CA LYS A 30 7.54 17.19 6.19
C LYS A 30 6.40 16.29 5.73
N PHE A 31 6.61 15.60 4.61
CA PHE A 31 5.70 14.58 4.10
C PHE A 31 6.20 13.20 4.55
N VAL A 32 5.92 12.86 5.80
CA VAL A 32 6.31 11.59 6.42
C VAL A 32 5.08 10.89 6.98
N THR A 33 5.09 9.56 7.00
CA THR A 33 4.09 8.77 7.74
C THR A 33 4.35 8.87 9.25
N ASP A 34 3.40 8.45 10.08
CA ASP A 34 3.58 8.38 11.54
C ASP A 34 4.75 7.48 11.97
N SER A 35 5.14 6.54 11.11
CA SER A 35 6.31 5.68 11.30
C SER A 35 7.62 6.30 10.79
N GLY A 36 7.61 7.54 10.32
CA GLY A 36 8.78 8.27 9.85
C GLY A 36 9.25 7.91 8.44
N ILE A 37 8.37 7.32 7.61
CA ILE A 37 8.72 6.95 6.23
C ILE A 37 8.41 8.14 5.30
N ASP A 38 9.40 8.57 4.52
CA ASP A 38 9.23 9.64 3.53
C ASP A 38 8.23 9.24 2.43
N VAL A 39 7.26 10.12 2.19
CA VAL A 39 6.23 9.94 1.17
C VAL A 39 6.62 10.73 -0.07
N LYS A 40 6.88 10.03 -1.18
CA LYS A 40 7.15 10.66 -2.47
C LYS A 40 5.90 11.37 -3.00
N PRO A 41 6.05 12.45 -3.77
CA PRO A 41 4.91 13.16 -4.35
C PRO A 41 4.17 12.34 -5.42
N LEU A 42 4.84 11.36 -6.03
CA LEU A 42 4.24 10.46 -7.02
C LEU A 42 4.90 9.07 -6.98
N TYR A 43 4.06 8.03 -6.95
CA TYR A 43 4.47 6.63 -7.12
C TYR A 43 3.95 6.11 -8.44
N THR A 44 4.80 5.46 -9.23
CA THR A 44 4.44 4.90 -10.53
C THR A 44 4.77 3.41 -10.60
N PRO A 45 4.38 2.68 -11.66
CA PRO A 45 4.82 1.31 -11.88
C PRO A 45 6.35 1.10 -11.82
N LEU A 46 7.15 2.15 -12.00
CA LEU A 46 8.62 2.10 -11.84
C LEU A 46 9.07 1.96 -10.38
N ASP A 47 8.23 2.38 -9.42
CA ASP A 47 8.53 2.31 -7.99
C ASP A 47 8.20 0.94 -7.38
N VAL A 48 7.44 0.09 -8.09
CA VAL A 48 7.10 -1.27 -7.66
C VAL A 48 8.29 -2.19 -7.90
N LYS A 49 8.99 -2.55 -6.81
CA LYS A 49 10.12 -3.49 -6.87
C LYS A 49 9.65 -4.92 -6.57
N GLY A 50 10.15 -5.88 -7.36
CA GLY A 50 9.98 -7.31 -7.12
C GLY A 50 9.00 -7.98 -8.08
N ASN A 51 9.06 -9.31 -8.11
CA ASN A 51 8.16 -10.13 -8.91
C ASN A 51 6.80 -10.23 -8.22
N TYR A 52 5.72 -10.00 -8.98
CA TYR A 52 4.35 -10.14 -8.51
C TYR A 52 4.12 -11.51 -7.86
N MET A 53 4.62 -12.58 -8.48
CA MET A 53 4.40 -13.95 -7.99
C MET A 53 5.11 -14.22 -6.66
N GLU A 54 6.24 -13.58 -6.40
CA GLU A 54 7.03 -13.84 -5.18
C GLU A 54 6.61 -12.93 -4.01
N LYS A 55 6.22 -11.69 -4.28
CA LYS A 55 5.95 -10.68 -3.25
C LYS A 55 4.47 -10.47 -2.96
N ILE A 56 3.60 -10.63 -3.96
CA ILE A 56 2.17 -10.33 -3.84
C ILE A 56 1.36 -11.63 -3.87
N GLY A 57 1.57 -12.48 -4.89
CA GLY A 57 0.91 -13.78 -5.02
C GLY A 57 -0.61 -13.70 -5.13
N PHE A 58 -1.27 -14.80 -4.77
CA PHE A 58 -2.72 -14.92 -4.68
C PHE A 58 -3.18 -15.01 -3.22
N PRO A 59 -4.41 -14.56 -2.89
CA PRO A 59 -4.94 -14.72 -1.53
C PRO A 59 -5.05 -16.21 -1.18
N GLY A 60 -4.72 -16.57 0.07
CA GLY A 60 -4.72 -17.97 0.51
C GLY A 60 -3.44 -18.76 0.21
N GLU A 61 -2.46 -18.15 -0.46
CA GLU A 61 -1.16 -18.76 -0.77
C GLU A 61 -0.01 -17.91 -0.19
N PRO A 62 1.14 -18.52 0.15
CA PRO A 62 2.33 -17.76 0.52
C PRO A 62 2.70 -16.72 -0.56
N PRO A 63 3.16 -15.50 -0.19
CA PRO A 63 3.48 -14.99 1.15
C PRO A 63 2.29 -14.39 1.91
N TYR A 64 1.04 -14.68 1.50
CA TYR A 64 -0.19 -14.19 2.13
C TYR A 64 -0.37 -12.67 2.15
N THR A 65 0.38 -11.93 1.32
CA THR A 65 0.29 -10.46 1.20
C THR A 65 -1.13 -9.99 0.87
N ARG A 66 -1.91 -10.80 0.14
CA ARG A 66 -3.31 -10.51 -0.23
C ARG A 66 -4.35 -11.11 0.73
N GLY A 67 -3.91 -11.72 1.83
CA GLY A 67 -4.76 -12.37 2.83
C GLY A 67 -4.52 -13.86 2.94
N VAL A 68 -4.86 -14.40 4.11
CA VAL A 68 -4.61 -15.81 4.51
C VAL A 68 -5.63 -16.79 3.92
N TYR A 69 -6.80 -16.31 3.48
CA TYR A 69 -7.86 -17.14 2.93
C TYR A 69 -8.13 -16.80 1.46
N PRO A 70 -8.38 -17.79 0.57
CA PRO A 70 -8.67 -17.51 -0.85
C PRO A 70 -9.91 -16.63 -1.08
N SER A 71 -10.96 -16.85 -0.29
CA SER A 71 -12.25 -16.15 -0.44
C SER A 71 -12.39 -14.89 0.42
N MET A 72 -11.52 -14.71 1.43
CA MET A 72 -11.56 -13.61 2.41
C MET A 72 -13.01 -13.26 2.83
N TYR A 73 -13.35 -11.97 2.81
CA TYR A 73 -14.64 -11.45 3.25
C TYR A 73 -15.79 -11.70 2.28
N ARG A 74 -15.54 -12.30 1.10
CA ARG A 74 -16.62 -12.82 0.25
C ARG A 74 -17.19 -14.14 0.81
N GLY A 75 -16.37 -14.91 1.53
CA GLY A 75 -16.79 -16.14 2.19
C GLY A 75 -17.30 -15.90 3.61
N ARG A 76 -16.50 -15.22 4.43
CA ARG A 76 -16.86 -14.90 5.82
C ARG A 76 -16.37 -13.52 6.19
N LEU A 77 -17.27 -12.66 6.68
CA LEU A 77 -16.91 -11.34 7.20
C LEU A 77 -15.94 -11.44 8.37
N TRP A 78 -15.17 -10.38 8.62
CA TRP A 78 -14.35 -10.29 9.82
C TRP A 78 -15.24 -10.36 11.07
N THR A 79 -14.70 -10.91 12.16
CA THR A 79 -15.44 -10.95 13.41
C THR A 79 -15.47 -9.54 14.00
N MET A 80 -16.66 -8.95 14.07
CA MET A 80 -16.88 -7.73 14.84
C MET A 80 -16.79 -8.07 16.32
N ARG A 81 -15.63 -7.79 16.93
CA ARG A 81 -15.40 -8.02 18.36
C ARG A 81 -15.47 -6.69 19.09
N LEU A 82 -16.63 -6.42 19.68
CA LEU A 82 -16.80 -5.33 20.63
C LEU A 82 -16.21 -5.79 21.96
N PHE A 83 -15.24 -5.02 22.47
CA PHE A 83 -14.75 -5.21 23.82
C PHE A 83 -15.71 -4.46 24.75
N SER A 84 -16.30 -5.19 25.70
CA SER A 84 -17.15 -4.65 26.76
C SER A 84 -16.76 -5.30 28.07
N GLY A 85 -16.71 -4.51 29.15
CA GLY A 85 -16.35 -4.95 30.47
C GLY A 85 -16.71 -3.89 31.50
N HIS A 86 -17.40 -4.29 32.56
CA HIS A 86 -17.82 -3.41 33.66
C HIS A 86 -17.64 -4.13 35.01
N GLY A 87 -17.19 -3.40 36.02
CA GLY A 87 -17.26 -3.80 37.43
C GLY A 87 -16.35 -4.96 37.86
N THR A 88 -16.68 -5.55 39.02
CA THR A 88 -16.02 -6.71 39.62
C THR A 88 -16.60 -8.03 39.07
N PRO A 89 -15.89 -9.17 39.18
CA PRO A 89 -16.33 -10.45 38.64
C PRO A 89 -17.63 -11.01 39.23
N GLU A 90 -18.15 -10.47 40.34
CA GLU A 90 -19.29 -11.05 41.07
C GLU A 90 -20.67 -10.69 40.51
N TRP A 91 -20.78 -9.74 39.57
CA TRP A 91 -22.06 -9.36 38.97
C TRP A 91 -22.26 -10.03 37.60
N VAL A 92 -22.41 -11.36 37.61
CA VAL A 92 -22.94 -12.16 36.48
C VAL A 92 -24.08 -13.03 36.98
#